data_AF-A0A1Q7YDK6-F1
#
_entry.id   AF-A0A1Q7YDK6-F1
#
_cell.length_a   1.000
_cell.length_b   1.000
_cell.length_c   1.000
_cell.angle_alpha   90.00
_cell.angle_beta   90.00
_cell.angle_gamma   90.00
#
_symmetry.space_group_name_H-M   'P 1'
#
loop_
_entity.id
_entity.type
_entity.pdbx_description
1 polymer ?
#
loop_
_entity_poly.entity_id
_entity_poly.type
_entity_poly.pdbx_seq_one_letter_code
_entity_poly.pdbx_strand_id
1 'polypeptide(L)'
;MRDLRTLLSALIIALCVVVGISARAYFPETATASTQNIAGLESSVRSLEQRLNFIETRIGRLEQQSVLSSTTQTSSTRNELEFNLLQRQIGTLQGQIKEIECGLVRLDERTLSSRARAERSNDPCRLNPDAPLRFSTPR
;
A
#
# COMPACT_ATOMS: atom_id res chain seq x y z
N MET A 1 42.97 -55.11 71.45
CA MET A 1 42.94 -55.26 69.96
C MET A 1 41.54 -55.15 69.34
N ARG A 2 40.44 -55.46 70.07
CA ARG A 2 39.07 -55.29 69.54
C ARG A 2 38.63 -53.81 69.49
N ASP A 3 39.03 -53.00 70.47
CA ASP A 3 38.63 -51.57 70.54
C ASP A 3 39.29 -50.68 69.49
N LEU A 4 40.49 -51.06 69.02
CA LEU A 4 41.18 -50.34 67.95
C LEU A 4 40.47 -50.54 66.60
N ARG A 5 39.87 -51.71 66.38
CA ARG A 5 39.13 -52.02 65.15
C ARG A 5 37.80 -51.28 65.09
N THR A 6 37.11 -51.13 66.23
CA THR A 6 35.85 -50.38 66.31
C THR A 6 36.06 -48.87 66.17
N LEU A 7 37.19 -48.34 66.66
CA LEU A 7 37.55 -46.94 66.45
C LEU A 7 37.91 -46.65 64.99
N LEU A 8 38.63 -47.56 64.33
CA LEU A 8 38.95 -47.45 62.90
C LEU A 8 37.70 -47.48 62.02
N SER A 9 36.74 -48.38 62.30
CA SER A 9 35.50 -48.43 61.53
C SER A 9 34.64 -47.19 61.73
N ALA A 10 34.54 -46.67 62.96
CA ALA A 10 33.81 -45.44 63.24
C ALA A 10 34.43 -44.22 62.52
N LEU A 11 35.76 -44.13 62.48
CA LEU A 11 36.47 -43.04 61.81
C LEU A 11 36.29 -43.09 60.29
N ILE A 12 36.32 -44.28 59.68
CA ILE A 12 36.05 -44.45 58.25
C ILE A 12 34.62 -44.04 57.90
N ILE A 13 33.64 -44.45 58.70
CA ILE A 13 32.23 -44.06 58.48
C ILE A 13 32.05 -42.55 58.59
N ALA A 14 32.64 -41.92 59.61
CA ALA A 14 32.60 -40.47 59.78
C ALA A 14 33.22 -39.74 58.58
N LEU A 15 34.35 -40.23 58.07
CA LEU A 15 35.04 -39.66 56.92
C LEU A 15 34.22 -39.83 55.63
N CYS A 16 33.57 -40.97 55.43
CA CYS A 16 32.65 -41.19 54.31
C CYS A 16 31.43 -40.27 54.37
N VAL A 17 30.88 -40.00 55.55
CA VAL A 17 29.75 -39.06 55.72
C VAL A 17 30.18 -37.63 55.37
N VAL A 18 31.34 -37.19 55.86
CA VAL A 18 31.87 -35.85 55.55
C VAL A 18 32.18 -35.69 54.06
N VAL A 19 32.76 -36.71 53.43
CA VAL A 19 33.03 -36.71 51.98
C VAL A 19 31.74 -36.77 51.15
N GLY A 20 30.74 -37.54 51.59
CA GLY A 20 29.44 -37.62 50.93
C GLY A 20 28.65 -36.30 50.97
N ILE A 21 28.70 -35.59 52.10
CA ILE A 21 28.05 -34.28 52.25
C ILE A 21 28.78 -33.21 51.44
N SER A 22 30.12 -33.20 51.48
CA SER A 22 30.90 -32.23 50.71
C SER A 22 30.78 -32.46 49.20
N ALA A 23 30.78 -33.71 48.73
CA ALA A 23 30.55 -34.02 47.31
C ALA A 23 29.18 -33.50 46.81
N ARG A 24 28.12 -33.57 47.63
CA ARG A 24 26.81 -33.00 47.28
C ARG A 24 26.81 -31.47 47.20
N ALA A 25 27.63 -30.80 48.00
CA ALA A 25 27.76 -29.34 47.95
C ALA A 25 28.60 -28.85 46.76
N TYR A 26 29.60 -29.63 46.32
CA TYR A 26 30.44 -29.29 45.17
C TYR A 26 29.83 -29.64 43.82
N PHE A 27 28.87 -30.57 43.78
CA PHE A 27 28.07 -30.85 42.59
C PHE A 27 26.61 -30.40 42.81
N PRO A 28 26.33 -29.08 42.82
CA PRO A 28 24.97 -28.59 42.71
C PRO A 28 24.48 -28.93 41.30
N GLU A 29 23.82 -30.08 41.19
CA GLU A 29 22.67 -30.30 40.33
C GLU A 29 22.62 -29.47 39.04
N THR A 30 23.45 -29.86 38.07
CA THR A 30 23.41 -29.38 36.67
C THR A 30 22.06 -29.61 35.99
N ALA A 31 21.15 -30.36 36.61
CA ALA A 31 19.76 -30.54 36.16
C ALA A 31 18.90 -29.28 36.31
N THR A 32 19.22 -28.38 37.24
CA THR A 32 18.50 -27.09 37.38
C THR A 32 18.89 -26.09 36.30
N ALA A 33 20.16 -26.09 35.87
CA ALA A 33 20.63 -25.23 34.78
C ALA A 33 20.10 -25.65 33.40
N SER A 34 19.92 -26.96 33.15
CA SER A 34 19.33 -27.45 31.90
C SER A 34 17.83 -27.22 31.82
N THR A 35 17.09 -27.40 32.93
CA THR A 35 15.64 -27.11 32.99
C THR A 35 15.32 -25.62 32.91
N GLN A 36 16.16 -24.75 33.49
CA GLN A 36 16.05 -23.30 33.30
C GLN A 36 16.25 -22.87 31.85
N ASN A 37 17.21 -23.49 31.13
CA ASN A 37 17.41 -23.21 29.71
C ASN A 37 16.24 -23.68 28.85
N ILE A 38 15.66 -24.86 29.12
CA ILE A 38 14.49 -25.37 28.38
C ILE A 38 13.28 -24.44 28.55
N ALA A 39 13.04 -23.93 29.76
CA ALA A 39 11.97 -22.95 30.01
C ALA A 39 12.21 -21.61 29.28
N GLY A 40 13.47 -21.16 29.21
CA GLY A 40 13.86 -19.97 28.44
C GLY A 40 13.64 -20.15 26.93
N LEU A 41 14.01 -21.31 26.38
CA LEU A 41 13.75 -21.64 24.98
C LEU A 41 12.25 -21.69 24.68
N GLU A 42 11.44 -22.30 25.55
CA GLU A 42 10.00 -22.40 25.34
C GLU A 42 9.33 -21.01 25.30
N SER A 43 9.74 -20.10 26.18
CA SER A 43 9.29 -18.71 26.16
C SER A 43 9.69 -17.96 24.89
N SER A 44 10.89 -18.25 24.37
CA SER A 44 11.43 -17.66 23.14
C SER A 44 10.69 -18.19 21.91
N VAL A 45 10.40 -19.49 21.88
CA VAL A 45 9.63 -20.13 20.81
C VAL A 45 8.20 -19.57 20.77
N ARG A 46 7.52 -19.46 21.91
CA ARG A 46 6.17 -18.84 21.97
C ARG A 46 6.18 -17.40 21.48
N SER A 47 7.20 -16.62 21.83
CA SER A 47 7.38 -15.24 21.35
C SER A 47 7.57 -15.19 19.82
N LEU A 48 8.36 -16.12 19.26
CA LEU A 48 8.56 -16.23 17.82
C LEU A 48 7.29 -16.66 17.09
N GLU A 49 6.55 -17.64 17.61
CA GLU A 49 5.26 -18.08 17.05
C GLU A 49 4.26 -16.93 17.00
N GLN A 50 4.19 -16.14 18.07
CA GLN A 50 3.28 -14.99 18.15
C GLN A 50 3.66 -13.90 17.14
N ARG A 51 4.96 -13.65 16.96
CA ARG A 51 5.47 -12.71 15.93
C ARG A 51 5.20 -13.23 14.52
N LEU A 52 5.40 -14.52 14.27
CA LEU A 52 5.13 -15.14 12.96
C LEU A 52 3.65 -15.04 12.61
N ASN A 53 2.75 -15.38 13.53
CA ASN A 53 1.30 -15.22 13.33
C ASN A 53 0.92 -13.76 13.03
N PHE A 54 1.55 -12.81 13.72
CA PHE A 54 1.33 -11.40 13.46
C PHE A 54 1.83 -10.97 12.07
N ILE A 55 2.98 -11.49 11.63
CA ILE A 55 3.53 -11.21 10.29
C ILE A 55 2.64 -11.85 9.22
N GLU A 56 2.21 -13.09 9.40
CA GLU A 56 1.33 -13.81 8.46
C GLU A 56 -0.01 -13.08 8.29
N THR A 57 -0.63 -12.66 9.39
CA THR A 57 -1.88 -11.88 9.33
C THR A 57 -1.70 -10.51 8.67
N ARG A 58 -0.55 -9.85 8.87
CA ARG A 58 -0.19 -8.59 8.18
C ARG A 58 0.01 -8.82 6.69
N ILE A 59 0.71 -9.88 6.30
CA ILE A 59 0.95 -10.24 4.90
C ILE A 59 -0.37 -10.57 4.21
N GLY A 60 -1.21 -11.41 4.81
CA GLY A 60 -2.52 -11.74 4.24
C GLY A 60 -3.40 -10.50 4.03
N ARG A 61 -3.37 -9.52 4.95
CA ARG A 61 -4.06 -8.23 4.77
C ARG A 61 -3.47 -7.40 3.64
N LEU A 62 -2.14 -7.36 3.51
CA LEU A 62 -1.45 -6.63 2.44
C LEU A 62 -1.73 -7.27 1.07
N GLU A 63 -1.75 -8.59 0.97
CA GLU A 63 -2.12 -9.30 -0.25
C GLU A 63 -3.57 -9.01 -0.64
N GLN A 64 -4.49 -9.07 0.32
CA GLN A 64 -5.90 -8.76 0.09
C GLN A 64 -6.08 -7.30 -0.36
N GLN A 65 -5.38 -6.35 0.28
CA GLN A 65 -5.38 -4.94 -0.12
C GLN A 65 -4.71 -4.72 -1.49
N SER A 66 -3.67 -5.48 -1.83
CA SER A 66 -2.99 -5.43 -3.13
C SER A 66 -3.91 -5.89 -4.27
N VAL A 67 -4.66 -6.98 -4.07
CA VAL A 67 -5.64 -7.48 -5.05
C VAL A 67 -6.77 -6.46 -5.27
N LEU A 68 -7.27 -5.85 -4.20
CA LEU A 68 -8.26 -4.77 -4.27
C LEU A 68 -7.70 -3.51 -4.98
N SER A 69 -6.45 -3.15 -4.71
CA SER A 69 -5.77 -2.00 -5.34
C SER A 69 -5.52 -2.24 -6.82
N SER A 70 -5.17 -3.48 -7.21
CA SER A 70 -5.00 -3.89 -8.60
C SER A 70 -6.32 -3.82 -9.37
N THR A 71 -7.43 -4.20 -8.74
CA THR A 71 -8.78 -4.00 -9.29
C THR A 71 -9.08 -2.51 -9.50
N THR A 72 -8.62 -1.65 -8.59
CA THR A 72 -8.78 -0.18 -8.71
C THR A 72 -7.96 0.40 -9.87
N GLN A 73 -6.79 -0.15 -10.19
CA GLN A 73 -6.01 0.29 -11.37
C GLN A 73 -6.72 0.01 -12.70
N THR A 74 -7.49 -1.07 -12.81
CA THR A 74 -8.31 -1.29 -14.02
C THR A 74 -9.45 -0.28 -14.15
N SER A 75 -9.98 0.22 -13.03
CA SER A 75 -10.96 1.30 -13.03
C SER A 75 -10.36 2.65 -13.44
N SER A 76 -9.10 2.92 -13.08
CA SER A 76 -8.44 4.17 -13.48
C SER A 76 -8.20 4.23 -14.98
N THR A 77 -7.82 3.12 -15.62
CA THR A 77 -7.63 3.07 -17.08
C THR A 77 -8.95 3.26 -17.84
N ARG A 78 -10.06 2.70 -17.32
CA ARG A 78 -11.39 2.91 -17.90
C ARG A 78 -11.85 4.35 -17.77
N ASN A 79 -11.67 4.95 -16.59
CA ASN A 79 -12.02 6.35 -16.35
C ASN A 79 -11.18 7.31 -17.21
N GLU A 80 -9.91 6.99 -17.44
CA GLU A 80 -9.02 7.77 -18.31
C GLU A 80 -9.46 7.71 -19.78
N LEU A 81 -9.91 6.53 -20.26
CA LEU A 81 -10.44 6.40 -21.62
C LEU A 81 -11.77 7.16 -21.80
N GLU A 82 -12.66 7.08 -20.81
CA GLU A 82 -13.91 7.84 -20.79
C GLU A 82 -13.66 9.35 -20.74
N PHE A 83 -12.69 9.81 -19.94
CA PHE A 83 -12.29 11.20 -19.88
C PHE A 83 -11.73 11.72 -21.22
N ASN A 84 -10.86 10.93 -21.86
CA ASN A 84 -10.31 11.27 -23.17
C ASN A 84 -11.39 11.35 -24.25
N LEU A 85 -12.41 10.47 -24.21
CA LEU A 85 -13.56 10.55 -25.10
C LEU A 85 -14.37 11.83 -24.86
N LEU A 86 -14.66 12.15 -23.59
CA LEU A 86 -15.37 13.37 -23.22
C LEU A 86 -14.61 14.62 -23.68
N GLN A 87 -13.29 14.65 -23.49
CA GLN A 87 -12.46 15.78 -23.90
C GLN A 87 -12.48 16.00 -25.41
N ARG A 88 -12.48 14.92 -26.20
CA ARG A 88 -12.65 15.01 -27.66
C ARG A 88 -14.01 15.54 -28.05
N GLN A 89 -15.07 15.04 -27.42
CA GLN A 89 -16.44 15.53 -27.67
C GLN A 89 -16.53 17.03 -27.36
N ILE A 90 -16.03 17.47 -26.21
CA ILE A 90 -15.99 18.90 -25.85
C ILE A 90 -15.24 19.71 -26.90
N GLY A 91 -14.09 19.24 -27.38
CA GLY A 91 -13.34 19.89 -28.45
C GLY A 91 -14.14 20.03 -29.74
N THR A 92 -14.88 18.99 -30.14
CA THR A 92 -15.77 19.02 -31.32
C THR A 92 -16.92 20.01 -31.13
N LEU A 93 -17.59 20.00 -29.97
CA LEU A 93 -18.67 20.94 -29.68
C LEU A 93 -18.18 22.39 -29.66
N GLN A 94 -17.00 22.65 -29.09
CA GLN A 94 -16.40 23.99 -29.11
C GLN A 94 -16.09 24.48 -30.53
N GLY A 95 -15.62 23.59 -31.41
CA GLY A 95 -15.44 23.89 -32.82
C GLY A 95 -16.76 24.28 -33.50
N GLN A 96 -17.82 23.49 -33.26
CA GLN A 96 -19.15 23.77 -33.82
C GLN A 96 -19.75 25.08 -33.31
N ILE A 97 -19.59 25.40 -32.02
CA ILE A 97 -20.04 26.67 -31.46
C ILE A 97 -19.38 27.84 -32.17
N LYS A 98 -18.06 27.79 -32.38
CA LYS A 98 -17.33 28.83 -33.12
C LYS A 98 -17.81 28.96 -34.57
N GLU A 99 -18.10 27.85 -35.25
CA GLU A 99 -18.67 27.87 -36.59
C GLU A 99 -20.06 28.53 -36.62
N ILE A 100 -20.91 28.22 -35.65
CA ILE A 100 -22.25 28.81 -35.51
C ILE A 100 -22.17 30.30 -35.17
N GLU A 101 -21.32 30.70 -34.24
CA GLU A 101 -21.07 32.10 -33.89
C GLU A 101 -20.60 32.89 -35.12
N CYS A 102 -19.64 32.35 -35.87
CA CYS A 102 -19.14 32.95 -37.10
C CYS A 102 -20.25 33.07 -38.16
N GLY A 103 -21.09 32.04 -38.28
CA GLY A 103 -22.26 32.06 -39.17
C GLY A 103 -23.30 33.10 -38.76
N LEU A 104 -23.57 33.24 -37.46
CA LEU A 104 -24.48 34.24 -36.91
C LEU A 104 -23.97 35.66 -37.20
N VAL A 105 -22.67 35.90 -37.01
CA VAL A 105 -22.04 37.18 -37.36
C VAL A 105 -22.18 37.48 -38.85
N ARG A 106 -22.02 36.48 -39.73
CA ARG A 106 -22.24 36.67 -41.17
C ARG A 106 -23.70 36.99 -41.51
N LEU A 107 -24.67 36.36 -40.84
CA LEU A 107 -26.09 36.72 -40.99
C LEU A 107 -26.35 38.16 -40.53
N ASP A 108 -25.84 38.53 -39.36
CA ASP A 108 -25.97 39.88 -38.81
C ASP A 108 -25.44 40.92 -39.82
N GLU A 109 -24.25 40.68 -40.38
CA GLU A 109 -23.68 41.54 -41.42
C GLU A 109 -24.58 41.67 -42.65
N ARG A 110 -25.20 40.57 -43.14
CA ARG A 110 -26.14 40.64 -44.26
C ARG A 110 -27.37 41.50 -43.95
N THR A 111 -27.82 41.51 -42.70
CA THR A 111 -28.98 42.31 -42.26
C THR A 111 -28.65 43.77 -41.95
N LEU A 112 -27.38 44.10 -41.67
CA LEU A 112 -26.96 45.47 -41.38
C LEU A 112 -26.88 46.36 -42.64
N SER A 113 -27.15 47.65 -42.46
CA SER A 113 -26.98 48.68 -43.50
C SER A 113 -25.48 48.93 -43.79
N SER A 114 -25.16 49.33 -45.02
CA SER A 114 -23.76 49.53 -45.47
C SER A 114 -22.92 50.46 -44.59
N ARG A 115 -23.57 51.43 -43.92
CA ARG A 115 -22.92 52.36 -42.98
C ARG A 115 -22.52 51.70 -41.66
N ALA A 116 -23.31 50.74 -41.15
CA ALA A 116 -23.03 50.03 -39.90
C ALA A 116 -21.95 48.94 -40.05
N ARG A 117 -21.74 48.42 -41.26
CA ARG A 117 -20.70 47.41 -41.55
C ARG A 117 -19.29 47.98 -41.45
N ALA A 118 -19.09 49.22 -41.88
CA ALA A 118 -17.78 49.88 -41.94
C ALA A 118 -17.15 50.12 -40.55
N GLU A 119 -17.96 50.23 -39.49
CA GLU A 119 -17.49 50.52 -38.14
C GLU A 119 -16.99 49.27 -37.38
N ARG A 120 -17.18 48.06 -37.93
CA ARG A 120 -16.99 46.79 -37.19
C ARG A 120 -16.02 45.80 -37.86
N SER A 121 -15.06 46.30 -38.63
CA SER A 121 -14.29 45.52 -39.63
C SER A 121 -13.16 44.60 -39.10
N ASN A 122 -12.97 44.42 -37.79
CA ASN A 122 -11.79 43.71 -37.25
C ASN A 122 -11.96 42.20 -37.00
N ASP A 123 -13.16 41.63 -37.08
CA ASP A 123 -13.32 40.18 -36.85
C ASP A 123 -13.05 39.37 -38.14
N PRO A 124 -12.26 38.28 -38.06
CA PRO A 124 -11.98 37.40 -39.20
C PRO A 124 -13.24 36.74 -39.77
N CYS A 125 -14.30 36.60 -38.96
CA CYS A 125 -15.61 36.08 -39.38
C CYS A 125 -16.39 37.02 -40.29
N ARG A 126 -16.05 38.33 -40.32
CA ARG A 126 -16.74 39.39 -41.06
C ARG A 126 -16.16 39.66 -42.45
N LEU A 127 -14.98 39.10 -42.76
CA LEU A 127 -14.26 39.35 -44.03
C LEU A 127 -14.99 38.85 -45.28
N ASN A 128 -15.93 37.90 -45.13
CA ASN A 128 -16.67 37.35 -46.26
C ASN A 128 -18.12 36.98 -45.86
N PRO A 129 -19.03 37.96 -45.82
CA PRO A 129 -20.42 37.74 -45.39
C PRO A 129 -21.20 36.88 -46.39
N ASP A 130 -20.85 36.89 -47.68
CA ASP A 130 -21.57 36.16 -48.73
C ASP A 130 -21.14 34.70 -48.89
N ALA A 131 -20.05 34.29 -48.22
CA ALA A 131 -19.63 32.90 -48.22
C ALA A 131 -20.73 31.96 -47.67
N PRO A 132 -20.97 30.81 -48.30
CA PRO A 132 -21.97 29.85 -47.84
C PRO A 132 -21.62 29.34 -46.44
N LEU A 133 -22.65 29.22 -45.59
CA LEU A 133 -22.52 28.67 -44.24
C LEU A 133 -22.29 27.16 -44.37
N ARG A 134 -21.07 26.73 -44.06
CA ARG A 134 -20.71 25.32 -44.00
C ARG A 134 -20.53 24.96 -42.54
N PHE A 135 -21.49 24.21 -42.01
CA PHE A 135 -21.41 23.63 -40.68
C PHE A 135 -20.85 22.22 -40.79
N SER A 136 -19.88 21.91 -39.94
CA SER A 136 -19.31 20.57 -39.85
C SER A 136 -20.36 19.60 -39.29
N THR A 137 -20.87 18.69 -40.13
CA THR A 137 -21.83 17.66 -39.68
C THR A 137 -21.15 16.77 -38.62
N PRO A 138 -21.77 16.56 -37.44
CA PRO A 138 -21.24 15.61 -36.46
C PRO A 138 -21.22 14.20 -37.07
N ARG A 139 -20.07 13.52 -36.98
CA ARG A 139 -19.90 12.10 -37.31
C ARG A 139 -19.89 11.27 -36.04
#